data_AF-A0A953D2K9-F1
#
_entry.id   AF-A0A953D2K9-F1
#
_cell.length_a   1.000
_cell.length_b   1.000
_cell.length_c   1.000
_cell.angle_alpha   90.00
_cell.angle_beta   90.00
_cell.angle_gamma   90.00
#
_symmetry.space_group_name_H-M   'P 1'
#
loop_
_entity.id
_entity.type
_entity.pdbx_description
1 polymer ?
#
loop_
_entity_poly.entity_id
_entity_poly.type
_entity_poly.pdbx_seq_one_letter_code
_entity_poly.pdbx_strand_id
1 'polypeptide(L)'
;MQATVKLPLLLRPPHAVSTAPPVIADGPYFAIHQLGLLAGSQLSLVSRIFLAAGQRPDALVTHEGHDGGRTVVQVMGVNPAAALDAQRAKLGQQEGGVRASVLSHEGSLDLGGIQSCALILEARWFDPSAHALVAVPYRAAATPGGFALHQPRLLEFSHGGAALAVIEAAFFAGIDSFKPAGLWAEYFSDENDAKNVALRMGSRADARAARAGQARSSGDARGTASETDDPYAGMGIDAIDIARLVAQLPAHERSYPMLEIPPWAEGDPLSGLFDAVPELLHSGRVVWGQVIQINNLMLVGGRDGAPGEIVYDPSGQTSTDDLLEVARALMKMRGNIASLRAANPPEPEALAIAEHLENEYTRAVGMPVPRGLSRHSLLLSTVYFDRRHIPGGILRSGMVPILASEKCPGRVMVLPSRWWPGDLLEVWKSTPPGHGAGAGNAGDRTTRFIVRASMIFTLGATVKLTVGPDGLSWIMVMLSSILVTALTFLNRRKT
;
A
#
# COMPACT_ATOMS: atom_id res chain seq x y z
N MET A 1 3.36 -16.76 -19.40
CA MET A 1 1.89 -16.81 -19.27
C MET A 1 1.56 -17.07 -17.81
N GLN A 2 1.42 -16.05 -16.97
CA GLN A 2 0.82 -16.22 -15.65
C GLN A 2 -0.69 -16.20 -15.82
N ALA A 3 -1.35 -17.27 -15.43
CA ALA A 3 -2.79 -17.40 -15.49
C ALA A 3 -3.42 -16.35 -14.56
N THR A 4 -4.28 -15.49 -15.11
CA THR A 4 -5.20 -14.68 -14.32
C THR A 4 -6.01 -15.63 -13.45
N VAL A 5 -5.72 -15.69 -12.15
CA VAL A 5 -6.52 -16.49 -11.22
C VAL A 5 -7.89 -15.80 -11.14
N LYS A 6 -8.84 -16.28 -11.95
CA LYS A 6 -10.25 -15.93 -11.79
C LYS A 6 -10.67 -16.50 -10.44
N LEU A 7 -10.83 -15.63 -9.45
CA LEU A 7 -11.38 -16.03 -8.15
C LEU A 7 -12.75 -16.71 -8.39
N PRO A 8 -13.00 -17.89 -7.80
CA PRO A 8 -14.25 -18.60 -8.00
C PRO A 8 -15.43 -17.73 -7.52
N LEU A 9 -16.39 -17.53 -8.41
CA LEU A 9 -17.66 -16.90 -8.10
C LEU A 9 -18.54 -17.93 -7.39
N LEU A 10 -19.20 -17.56 -6.29
CA LEU A 10 -20.27 -18.40 -5.77
C LEU A 10 -21.50 -18.17 -6.65
N LEU A 11 -21.83 -19.11 -7.52
CA LEU A 11 -22.95 -18.96 -8.43
C LEU A 11 -24.26 -19.36 -7.74
N ARG A 12 -25.31 -18.55 -7.92
CA ARG A 12 -26.64 -18.95 -7.48
C ARG A 12 -27.09 -20.12 -8.37
N PRO A 13 -27.49 -21.28 -7.81
CA PRO A 13 -28.01 -22.36 -8.61
C PRO A 13 -29.23 -21.86 -9.42
N PRO A 14 -29.32 -22.16 -10.73
CA PRO A 14 -30.52 -21.84 -11.49
C PRO A 14 -31.72 -22.54 -10.84
N HIS A 15 -32.86 -21.84 -10.76
CA HIS A 15 -34.07 -22.20 -10.01
C HIS A 15 -34.72 -23.57 -10.32
N ALA A 16 -34.09 -24.47 -11.08
CA ALA A 16 -34.68 -25.73 -11.50
C ALA A 16 -33.82 -27.00 -11.31
N VAL A 17 -32.52 -26.94 -10.99
CA VAL A 17 -31.74 -28.17 -10.72
C VAL A 17 -30.63 -27.86 -9.71
N SER A 18 -30.84 -28.21 -8.44
CA SER A 18 -29.74 -28.32 -7.48
C SER A 18 -28.96 -29.58 -7.83
N THR A 19 -27.83 -29.43 -8.54
CA THR A 19 -26.87 -30.52 -8.77
C THR A 19 -25.96 -30.73 -7.56
N ALA A 20 -26.22 -30.06 -6.43
CA ALA A 20 -25.45 -30.30 -5.21
C ALA A 20 -25.71 -31.76 -4.77
N PRO A 21 -24.65 -32.51 -4.43
CA PRO A 21 -24.81 -33.86 -3.91
C PRO A 21 -25.72 -33.84 -2.67
N PRO A 22 -26.57 -34.86 -2.46
CA PRO A 22 -27.43 -34.93 -1.30
C PRO A 22 -26.59 -34.86 -0.03
N VAL A 23 -26.90 -33.88 0.83
CA VAL A 23 -26.20 -33.70 2.10
C VAL A 23 -26.81 -34.67 3.11
N ILE A 24 -26.10 -35.76 3.36
CA ILE A 24 -26.43 -36.74 4.39
C ILE A 24 -25.89 -36.20 5.73
N ALA A 25 -26.67 -36.34 6.81
CA ALA A 25 -26.17 -36.09 8.16
C ALA A 25 -24.90 -36.92 8.39
N ASP A 26 -23.84 -36.29 8.92
CA ASP A 26 -22.52 -36.90 9.13
C ASP A 26 -21.79 -37.34 7.84
N GLY A 27 -22.26 -36.92 6.66
CA GLY A 27 -21.57 -37.11 5.39
C GLY A 27 -20.35 -36.18 5.22
N PRO A 28 -19.48 -36.45 4.22
CA PRO A 28 -18.23 -35.71 4.01
C PRO A 28 -18.43 -34.22 3.67
N TYR A 29 -19.66 -33.83 3.31
CA TYR A 29 -20.03 -32.47 2.95
C TYR A 29 -20.90 -31.77 4.01
N PHE A 30 -21.18 -32.42 5.15
CA PHE A 30 -22.05 -31.87 6.18
C PHE A 30 -21.52 -30.56 6.75
N ALA A 31 -20.25 -30.52 7.19
CA ALA A 31 -19.63 -29.31 7.73
C ALA A 31 -19.62 -28.16 6.71
N ILE A 32 -19.36 -28.46 5.44
CA ILE A 32 -19.35 -27.47 4.35
C ILE A 32 -20.74 -26.89 4.12
N HIS A 33 -21.76 -27.74 4.12
CA HIS A 33 -23.14 -27.31 3.99
C HIS A 33 -23.55 -26.42 5.18
N GLN A 34 -23.26 -26.84 6.41
CA GLN A 34 -23.59 -26.01 7.58
C GLN A 34 -22.81 -24.68 7.60
N LEU A 35 -21.54 -24.69 7.19
CA LEU A 35 -20.72 -23.50 7.04
C LEU A 35 -21.34 -22.52 6.04
N GLY A 36 -21.80 -23.01 4.88
CA GLY A 36 -22.49 -22.22 3.88
C GLY A 36 -23.78 -21.61 4.42
N LEU A 37 -24.63 -22.41 5.08
CA LEU A 37 -25.87 -21.91 5.70
C LEU A 37 -25.59 -20.79 6.72
N LEU A 38 -24.58 -20.97 7.58
CA LEU A 38 -24.23 -19.99 8.60
C LEU A 38 -23.71 -18.70 7.97
N ALA A 39 -22.78 -18.78 7.02
CA ALA A 39 -22.23 -17.62 6.31
C ALA A 39 -23.31 -16.85 5.53
N GLY A 40 -24.20 -17.55 4.82
CA GLY A 40 -25.32 -16.93 4.11
C GLY A 40 -26.30 -16.24 5.06
N SER A 41 -26.59 -16.86 6.21
CA SER A 41 -27.46 -16.24 7.22
C SER A 41 -26.83 -14.99 7.86
N GLN A 42 -25.50 -14.99 8.05
CA GLN A 42 -24.75 -13.83 8.53
C GLN A 42 -24.80 -12.68 7.52
N LEU A 43 -24.64 -12.97 6.23
CA LEU A 43 -24.83 -11.96 5.18
C LEU A 43 -26.20 -11.30 5.28
N SER A 44 -27.26 -12.10 5.43
CA SER A 44 -28.63 -11.58 5.57
C SER A 44 -28.81 -10.73 6.82
N LEU A 45 -28.28 -11.17 7.96
CA LEU A 45 -28.33 -10.41 9.21
C LEU A 45 -27.69 -9.03 9.02
N VAL A 46 -26.43 -8.99 8.55
CA VAL A 46 -25.66 -7.75 8.42
C VAL A 46 -26.28 -6.83 7.36
N SER A 47 -26.69 -7.40 6.23
CA SER A 47 -27.25 -6.62 5.14
C SER A 47 -28.56 -5.96 5.51
N ARG A 48 -29.47 -6.67 6.18
CA ARG A 48 -30.78 -6.12 6.55
C ARG A 48 -30.70 -5.12 7.70
N ILE A 49 -29.90 -5.41 8.72
CA ILE A 49 -29.84 -4.57 9.92
C ILE A 49 -29.04 -3.31 9.65
N PHE A 50 -27.89 -3.42 8.97
CA PHE A 50 -26.96 -2.31 8.83
C PHE A 50 -26.96 -1.76 7.41
N LEU A 51 -26.58 -2.57 6.42
CA LEU A 51 -26.23 -2.05 5.09
C LEU A 51 -27.43 -1.45 4.34
N ALA A 52 -28.58 -2.12 4.37
CA ALA A 52 -29.81 -1.64 3.74
C ALA A 52 -30.36 -0.38 4.43
N ALA A 53 -30.09 -0.21 5.73
CA ALA A 53 -30.41 0.99 6.49
C ALA A 53 -29.39 2.12 6.27
N GLY A 54 -28.36 1.91 5.44
CA GLY A 54 -27.28 2.87 5.19
C GLY A 54 -26.28 3.00 6.35
N GLN A 55 -26.31 2.09 7.31
CA GLN A 55 -25.36 2.04 8.40
C GLN A 55 -24.14 1.22 7.99
N ARG A 56 -22.96 1.65 8.46
CA ARG A 56 -21.75 0.84 8.34
C ARG A 56 -21.73 -0.23 9.42
N PRO A 57 -21.51 -1.50 9.07
CA PRO A 57 -21.45 -2.55 10.06
C PRO A 57 -20.09 -2.50 10.75
N ASP A 58 -20.11 -2.35 12.07
CA ASP A 58 -18.95 -2.76 12.87
C ASP A 58 -18.70 -4.25 12.67
N ALA A 59 -17.48 -4.70 13.00
CA ALA A 59 -17.18 -6.12 12.95
C ALA A 59 -18.09 -6.89 13.92
N LEU A 60 -18.72 -7.95 13.43
CA LEU A 60 -19.60 -8.84 14.20
C LEU A 60 -19.09 -10.26 14.09
N VAL A 61 -19.16 -11.02 15.18
CA VAL A 61 -18.94 -12.46 15.17
C VAL A 61 -20.22 -13.18 15.56
N THR A 62 -20.59 -14.19 14.79
CA THR A 62 -21.69 -15.10 15.14
C THR A 62 -21.10 -16.45 15.49
N HIS A 63 -21.33 -16.91 16.71
CA HIS A 63 -20.99 -18.25 17.16
C HIS A 63 -22.23 -19.14 17.10
N GLU A 64 -22.06 -20.37 16.62
CA GLU A 64 -23.07 -21.41 16.68
C GLU A 64 -22.61 -22.49 17.66
N GLY A 65 -23.48 -22.78 18.64
CA GLY A 65 -23.26 -23.83 19.64
C GLY A 65 -23.63 -25.23 19.13
N HIS A 66 -23.27 -26.26 19.89
CA HIS A 66 -23.64 -27.64 19.56
C HIS A 66 -25.16 -27.89 19.52
N ASP A 67 -25.92 -27.12 20.28
CA ASP A 67 -27.40 -27.12 20.29
C ASP A 67 -28.02 -26.43 19.07
N GLY A 68 -27.19 -25.81 18.20
CA GLY A 68 -27.64 -24.99 17.09
C GLY A 68 -28.07 -23.57 17.49
N GLY A 69 -27.94 -23.22 18.78
CA GLY A 69 -28.12 -21.87 19.27
C GLY A 69 -27.07 -20.93 18.69
N ARG A 70 -27.46 -19.70 18.39
CA ARG A 70 -26.57 -18.68 17.81
C ARG A 70 -26.44 -17.48 18.73
N THR A 71 -25.21 -17.05 18.96
CA THR A 71 -24.91 -15.81 19.67
C THR A 71 -24.18 -14.86 18.73
N VAL A 72 -24.62 -13.61 18.70
CA VAL A 72 -24.00 -12.56 17.89
C VAL A 72 -23.33 -11.58 18.84
N VAL A 73 -22.04 -11.32 18.61
CA VAL A 73 -21.23 -10.44 19.43
C VAL A 73 -20.61 -9.36 18.54
N GLN A 74 -20.75 -8.10 18.96
CA GLN A 74 -20.06 -6.99 18.32
C GLN A 74 -18.61 -6.94 18.79
N VAL A 75 -17.69 -6.81 17.85
CA VAL A 75 -16.27 -6.70 18.13
C VAL A 75 -15.98 -5.27 18.54
N MET A 76 -15.79 -5.06 19.84
CA MET A 76 -15.55 -3.75 20.43
C MET A 76 -14.09 -3.61 20.84
N GLY A 77 -13.48 -2.47 20.56
CA GLY A 77 -12.17 -2.12 21.07
C GLY A 77 -11.83 -0.65 20.81
N VAL A 78 -10.90 -0.12 21.62
CA VAL A 78 -10.44 1.29 21.48
C VAL A 78 -9.77 1.51 20.12
N ASN A 79 -9.12 0.48 19.59
CA ASN A 79 -8.59 0.44 18.23
C ASN A 79 -9.36 -0.65 17.43
N PRO A 80 -10.23 -0.26 16.48
CA PRO A 80 -11.03 -1.21 15.70
C PRO A 80 -10.20 -2.22 14.90
N ALA A 81 -9.06 -1.82 14.34
CA ALA A 81 -8.18 -2.71 13.58
C ALA A 81 -7.54 -3.77 14.48
N ALA A 82 -7.00 -3.35 15.62
CA ALA A 82 -6.42 -4.28 16.59
C ALA A 82 -7.48 -5.23 17.20
N ALA A 83 -8.70 -4.74 17.43
CA ALA A 83 -9.81 -5.55 17.91
C ALA A 83 -10.23 -6.61 16.87
N LEU A 84 -10.26 -6.23 15.59
CA LEU A 84 -10.54 -7.14 14.49
C LEU A 84 -9.45 -8.21 14.35
N ASP A 85 -8.17 -7.85 14.41
CA ASP A 85 -7.06 -8.80 14.34
C ASP A 85 -7.05 -9.76 15.53
N ALA A 86 -7.31 -9.26 16.74
CA ALA A 86 -7.48 -10.09 17.93
C ALA A 86 -8.66 -11.07 17.75
N GLN A 87 -9.77 -10.63 17.15
CA GLN A 87 -10.91 -11.50 16.90
C GLN A 87 -10.63 -12.54 15.82
N ARG A 88 -9.89 -12.21 14.75
CA ARG A 88 -9.43 -13.19 13.75
C ARG A 88 -8.55 -14.26 14.38
N ALA A 89 -7.64 -13.86 15.27
CA ALA A 89 -6.79 -14.81 15.99
C ALA A 89 -7.62 -15.80 16.83
N LYS A 90 -8.69 -15.32 17.48
CA LYS A 90 -9.65 -16.18 18.22
C LYS A 90 -10.49 -17.06 17.30
N LEU A 91 -10.86 -16.56 16.12
CA LEU A 91 -11.62 -17.35 15.14
C LEU A 91 -10.89 -18.64 14.72
N GLY A 92 -9.55 -18.62 14.75
CA GLY A 92 -8.71 -19.79 14.50
C GLY A 92 -8.62 -20.79 15.67
N GLN A 93 -9.20 -20.48 16.82
CA GLN A 93 -9.16 -21.30 18.03
C GLN A 93 -10.57 -21.84 18.34
N GLN A 94 -10.68 -23.13 18.64
CA GLN A 94 -11.96 -23.70 19.07
C GLN A 94 -12.21 -23.33 20.53
N GLU A 95 -13.19 -22.47 20.77
CA GLU A 95 -13.70 -22.19 22.10
C GLU A 95 -14.69 -23.29 22.54
N GLY A 96 -14.64 -23.67 23.82
CA GLY A 96 -15.48 -24.74 24.35
C GLY A 96 -16.98 -24.47 24.16
N GLY A 97 -17.69 -25.42 23.54
CA GLY A 97 -19.13 -25.32 23.31
C GLY A 97 -19.54 -24.67 21.98
N VAL A 98 -18.58 -24.11 21.22
CA VAL A 98 -18.81 -23.53 19.90
C VAL A 98 -18.44 -24.54 18.82
N ARG A 99 -19.36 -24.80 17.89
CA ARG A 99 -19.14 -25.69 16.73
C ARG A 99 -18.74 -24.94 15.47
N ALA A 100 -19.16 -23.68 15.35
CA ALA A 100 -18.83 -22.83 14.21
C ALA A 100 -18.85 -21.35 14.57
N SER A 101 -18.12 -20.55 13.80
CA SER A 101 -18.04 -19.10 13.96
C SER A 101 -17.99 -18.41 12.60
N VAL A 102 -18.67 -17.28 12.45
CA VAL A 102 -18.55 -16.40 11.28
C VAL A 102 -18.24 -14.98 11.75
N LEU A 103 -17.07 -14.48 11.40
CA LEU A 103 -16.70 -13.08 11.55
C LEU A 103 -17.10 -12.32 10.29
N SER A 104 -17.90 -11.26 10.45
CA SER A 104 -18.28 -10.36 9.37
C SER A 104 -17.75 -8.97 9.63
N HIS A 105 -17.11 -8.35 8.64
CA HIS A 105 -16.63 -6.96 8.73
C HIS A 105 -16.65 -6.27 7.36
N GLU A 106 -16.67 -4.94 7.34
CA GLU A 106 -16.51 -4.17 6.10
C GLU A 106 -15.08 -4.33 5.57
N GLY A 107 -14.96 -4.44 4.26
CA GLY A 107 -13.72 -4.46 3.51
C GLY A 107 -13.94 -3.88 2.13
N SER A 108 -13.00 -4.14 1.24
CA SER A 108 -13.09 -3.70 -0.15
C SER A 108 -12.56 -4.74 -1.12
N LEU A 109 -13.10 -4.71 -2.34
CA LEU A 109 -12.73 -5.62 -3.41
C LEU A 109 -12.65 -4.88 -4.74
N ASP A 110 -11.64 -5.18 -5.54
CA ASP A 110 -11.54 -4.66 -6.90
C ASP A 110 -12.42 -5.48 -7.85
N LEU A 111 -13.42 -4.82 -8.43
CA LEU A 111 -14.28 -5.35 -9.47
C LEU A 111 -13.95 -4.69 -10.82
N GLY A 112 -12.90 -5.17 -11.47
CA GLY A 112 -12.55 -4.75 -12.83
C GLY A 112 -11.99 -3.33 -12.93
N GLY A 113 -11.12 -2.94 -12.00
CA GLY A 113 -10.56 -1.60 -11.88
C GLY A 113 -11.43 -0.64 -11.05
N ILE A 114 -12.46 -1.17 -10.37
CA ILE A 114 -13.37 -0.38 -9.54
C ILE A 114 -13.36 -0.97 -8.13
N GLN A 115 -12.74 -0.22 -7.21
CA GLN A 115 -12.80 -0.45 -5.78
C GLN A 115 -14.27 -0.36 -5.31
N SER A 116 -14.79 -1.48 -4.83
CA SER A 116 -16.16 -1.61 -4.34
C SER A 116 -16.13 -2.02 -2.87
N CYS A 117 -16.97 -1.39 -2.05
CA CYS A 117 -17.23 -1.88 -0.69
C CYS A 117 -17.65 -3.34 -0.74
N ALA A 118 -17.16 -4.14 0.20
CA ALA A 118 -17.52 -5.55 0.32
C ALA A 118 -17.73 -5.92 1.78
N LEU A 119 -18.72 -6.77 2.03
CA LEU A 119 -18.84 -7.46 3.30
C LEU A 119 -17.94 -8.70 3.24
N ILE A 120 -16.97 -8.76 4.14
CA ILE A 120 -16.07 -9.91 4.28
C ILE A 120 -16.65 -10.84 5.33
N LEU A 121 -16.73 -12.13 5.01
CA LEU A 121 -17.25 -13.19 5.85
C LEU A 121 -16.15 -14.26 6.02
N GLU A 122 -15.56 -14.32 7.20
CA GLU A 122 -14.60 -15.36 7.58
C GLU A 122 -15.34 -16.43 8.38
N ALA A 123 -15.57 -17.58 7.75
CA ALA A 123 -16.37 -18.67 8.32
C ALA A 123 -15.47 -19.84 8.72
N ARG A 124 -15.68 -20.38 9.93
CA ARG A 124 -15.01 -21.57 10.47
C ARG A 124 -16.05 -22.55 11.03
N TRP A 125 -15.90 -23.82 10.68
CA TRP A 125 -16.52 -24.98 11.30
C TRP A 125 -15.40 -25.80 11.93
N PHE A 126 -15.52 -26.18 13.20
CA PHE A 126 -14.37 -26.75 13.92
C PHE A 126 -14.23 -28.26 13.75
N ASP A 127 -15.34 -29.01 13.66
CA ASP A 127 -15.29 -30.47 13.55
C ASP A 127 -16.46 -31.05 12.70
N PRO A 128 -16.17 -31.76 11.58
CA PRO A 128 -14.87 -31.81 10.91
C PRO A 128 -14.47 -30.42 10.40
N SER A 129 -13.18 -30.08 10.48
CA SER A 129 -12.73 -28.71 10.22
C SER A 129 -13.03 -28.25 8.78
N ALA A 130 -13.75 -27.14 8.64
CA ALA A 130 -13.98 -26.47 7.38
C ALA A 130 -13.84 -24.96 7.55
N HIS A 131 -13.32 -24.28 6.55
CA HIS A 131 -13.26 -22.82 6.51
C HIS A 131 -13.47 -22.26 5.11
N ALA A 132 -14.04 -21.06 5.07
CA ALA A 132 -14.28 -20.29 3.86
C ALA A 132 -14.12 -18.79 4.14
N LEU A 133 -13.50 -18.07 3.21
CA LEU A 133 -13.46 -16.61 3.17
C LEU A 133 -14.31 -16.14 1.99
N VAL A 134 -15.42 -15.47 2.27
CA VAL A 134 -16.35 -14.99 1.25
C VAL A 134 -16.39 -13.47 1.27
N ALA A 135 -16.17 -12.82 0.13
CA ALA A 135 -16.38 -11.39 -0.03
C ALA A 135 -17.66 -11.15 -0.84
N VAL A 136 -18.55 -10.32 -0.31
CA VAL A 136 -19.82 -9.96 -0.95
C VAL A 136 -19.79 -8.48 -1.26
N PRO A 137 -19.45 -8.08 -2.50
CA PRO A 137 -19.43 -6.67 -2.86
C PRO A 137 -20.84 -6.08 -2.77
N TYR A 138 -20.94 -4.81 -2.37
CA TYR A 138 -22.21 -4.12 -2.27
C TYR A 138 -22.08 -2.65 -2.67
N ARG A 139 -23.23 -2.06 -3.02
CA ARG A 139 -23.43 -0.62 -3.18
C ARG A 139 -24.13 -0.10 -1.93
N ALA A 140 -23.60 0.96 -1.33
CA ALA A 140 -24.16 1.54 -0.10
C ALA A 140 -25.55 2.17 -0.34
N ALA A 141 -26.42 2.18 0.68
CA ALA A 141 -27.77 2.74 0.55
C ALA A 141 -27.79 4.23 0.17
N ALA A 142 -26.76 4.99 0.58
CA ALA A 142 -26.61 6.41 0.28
C ALA A 142 -26.27 6.72 -1.19
N THR A 143 -25.96 5.69 -1.98
CA THR A 143 -25.59 5.81 -3.38
C THR A 143 -26.83 5.99 -4.27
N PRO A 144 -26.79 6.85 -5.32
CA PRO A 144 -27.78 6.83 -6.39
C PRO A 144 -28.08 5.40 -6.87
N GLY A 145 -29.34 4.99 -6.79
CA GLY A 145 -29.79 3.62 -7.06
C GLY A 145 -29.91 2.72 -5.82
N GLY A 146 -29.69 3.25 -4.61
CA GLY A 146 -29.95 2.57 -3.34
C GLY A 146 -29.00 1.40 -3.05
N PHE A 147 -29.30 0.66 -1.98
CA PHE A 147 -28.52 -0.51 -1.57
C PHE A 147 -28.63 -1.64 -2.60
N ALA A 148 -27.52 -2.28 -2.91
CA ALA A 148 -27.50 -3.48 -3.74
C ALA A 148 -26.37 -4.43 -3.35
N LEU A 149 -26.60 -5.72 -3.52
CA LEU A 149 -25.62 -6.80 -3.38
C LEU A 149 -25.15 -7.25 -4.76
N HIS A 150 -23.86 -7.58 -4.86
CA HIS A 150 -23.22 -8.11 -6.06
C HIS A 150 -22.75 -9.54 -5.84
N GLN A 151 -22.26 -10.18 -6.90
CA GLN A 151 -21.97 -11.60 -6.90
C GLN A 151 -20.88 -11.95 -5.84
N PRO A 152 -21.09 -12.95 -4.97
CA PRO A 152 -20.11 -13.27 -3.92
C PRO A 152 -18.87 -13.92 -4.53
N ARG A 153 -17.71 -13.63 -3.93
CA ARG A 153 -16.40 -14.18 -4.28
C ARG A 153 -15.92 -15.10 -3.17
N LEU A 154 -15.57 -16.33 -3.53
CA LEU A 154 -14.90 -17.26 -2.61
C LEU A 154 -13.39 -17.01 -2.71
N LEU A 155 -12.83 -16.33 -1.72
CA LEU A 155 -11.42 -15.93 -1.68
C LEU A 155 -10.53 -17.07 -1.18
N GLU A 156 -11.00 -17.79 -0.16
CA GLU A 156 -10.32 -18.97 0.40
C GLU A 156 -11.34 -20.05 0.71
N PHE A 157 -10.95 -21.31 0.53
CA PHE A 157 -11.78 -22.46 0.86
C PHE A 157 -10.92 -23.69 1.17
N SER A 158 -11.21 -24.31 2.31
CA SER A 158 -10.52 -25.51 2.81
C SER A 158 -10.67 -26.79 1.98
N HIS A 159 -11.62 -26.84 1.04
CA HIS A 159 -11.96 -28.05 0.31
C HIS A 159 -11.83 -27.86 -1.21
N GLY A 160 -11.65 -28.96 -1.94
CA GLY A 160 -11.48 -28.95 -3.40
C GLY A 160 -12.78 -28.66 -4.17
N GLY A 161 -12.67 -28.55 -5.50
CA GLY A 161 -13.77 -28.12 -6.38
C GLY A 161 -15.08 -28.93 -6.30
N ALA A 162 -15.02 -30.22 -5.94
CA ALA A 162 -16.22 -31.04 -5.75
C ALA A 162 -17.14 -30.54 -4.61
N ALA A 163 -16.58 -29.84 -3.62
CA ALA A 163 -17.33 -29.25 -2.52
C ALA A 163 -17.90 -27.85 -2.84
N LEU A 164 -17.50 -27.24 -3.97
CA LEU A 164 -17.92 -25.89 -4.35
C LEU A 164 -19.44 -25.79 -4.52
N ALA A 165 -20.03 -26.74 -5.25
CA ALA A 165 -21.48 -26.77 -5.47
C ALA A 165 -22.28 -26.90 -4.16
N VAL A 166 -21.70 -27.56 -3.14
CA VAL A 166 -22.33 -27.69 -1.82
C VAL A 166 -22.33 -26.36 -1.08
N ILE A 167 -21.17 -25.70 -0.98
CA ILE A 167 -21.09 -24.40 -0.27
C ILE A 167 -21.87 -23.32 -1.01
N GLU A 168 -21.90 -23.32 -2.35
CA GLU A 168 -22.72 -22.42 -3.16
C GLU A 168 -24.20 -22.56 -2.83
N ALA A 169 -24.74 -23.78 -2.95
CA ALA A 169 -26.15 -24.04 -2.68
C ALA A 169 -26.51 -23.70 -1.23
N ALA A 170 -25.66 -24.10 -0.28
CA ALA A 170 -25.86 -23.83 1.14
C ALA A 170 -25.77 -22.34 1.49
N PHE A 171 -24.85 -21.59 0.87
CA PHE A 171 -24.72 -20.16 1.08
C PHE A 171 -26.00 -19.42 0.70
N PHE A 172 -26.53 -19.66 -0.51
CA PHE A 172 -27.79 -19.03 -0.92
C PHE A 172 -29.00 -19.53 -0.12
N ALA A 173 -29.02 -20.80 0.30
CA ALA A 173 -30.05 -21.29 1.22
C ALA A 173 -29.98 -20.61 2.59
N GLY A 174 -28.77 -20.31 3.08
CA GLY A 174 -28.55 -19.56 4.31
C GLY A 174 -29.08 -18.14 4.22
N ILE A 175 -28.87 -17.47 3.09
CA ILE A 175 -29.43 -16.14 2.81
C ILE A 175 -30.96 -16.16 2.94
N ASP A 176 -31.61 -17.16 2.34
CA ASP A 176 -33.07 -17.31 2.32
C ASP A 176 -33.66 -17.83 3.65
N SER A 177 -32.85 -18.46 4.50
CA SER A 177 -33.27 -18.93 5.83
C SER A 177 -33.53 -17.80 6.81
N PHE A 178 -32.79 -16.68 6.69
CA PHE A 178 -32.95 -15.52 7.56
C PHE A 178 -34.26 -14.80 7.24
N LYS A 179 -35.03 -14.43 8.28
CA LYS A 179 -36.36 -13.82 8.09
C LYS A 179 -36.31 -12.29 8.20
N PRO A 180 -36.98 -11.55 7.28
CA PRO A 180 -37.72 -12.05 6.12
C PRO A 180 -36.80 -12.60 5.01
N ALA A 181 -37.24 -13.67 4.35
CA ALA A 181 -36.51 -14.29 3.25
C ALA A 181 -36.45 -13.38 2.02
N GLY A 182 -35.64 -13.73 1.01
CA GLY A 182 -35.63 -13.02 -0.28
C GLY A 182 -34.68 -11.83 -0.38
N LEU A 183 -33.71 -11.70 0.54
CA LEU A 183 -32.68 -10.63 0.47
C LEU A 183 -32.03 -10.58 -0.92
N TRP A 184 -31.66 -11.76 -1.45
CA TRP A 184 -31.01 -11.83 -2.76
C TRP A 184 -31.95 -11.37 -3.89
N ALA A 185 -33.22 -11.77 -3.86
CA ALA A 185 -34.19 -11.34 -4.87
C ALA A 185 -34.46 -9.82 -4.80
N GLU A 186 -34.38 -9.26 -3.60
CA GLU A 186 -34.65 -7.85 -3.32
C GLU A 186 -33.48 -6.93 -3.71
N TYR A 187 -32.24 -7.32 -3.41
CA TYR A 187 -31.08 -6.43 -3.53
C TYR A 187 -30.01 -6.88 -4.52
N PHE A 188 -30.10 -8.09 -5.09
CA PHE A 188 -29.09 -8.50 -6.07
C PHE A 188 -29.15 -7.63 -7.31
N SER A 189 -27.97 -7.22 -7.75
CA SER A 189 -27.79 -6.41 -8.94
C SER A 189 -26.52 -6.85 -9.65
N ASP A 190 -26.62 -7.19 -10.94
CA ASP A 190 -25.45 -7.60 -11.73
C ASP A 190 -24.46 -6.44 -11.80
N GLU A 191 -23.27 -6.66 -11.24
CA GLU A 191 -22.16 -5.72 -11.21
C GLU A 191 -21.70 -5.28 -12.62
N ASN A 192 -21.96 -6.08 -13.65
CA ASN A 192 -21.65 -5.79 -15.05
C ASN A 192 -22.80 -5.09 -15.80
N ASP A 193 -23.97 -4.93 -15.19
CA ASP A 193 -25.05 -4.16 -15.79
C ASP A 193 -24.62 -2.72 -16.01
N ALA A 194 -24.83 -2.20 -17.23
CA ALA A 194 -24.35 -0.88 -17.63
C ALA A 194 -24.89 0.25 -16.73
N LYS A 195 -26.12 0.11 -16.19
CA LYS A 195 -26.69 1.08 -15.26
C LYS A 195 -25.98 1.04 -13.91
N ASN A 196 -25.64 -0.16 -13.42
CA ASN A 196 -24.88 -0.29 -12.18
C ASN A 196 -23.45 0.24 -12.32
N VAL A 197 -22.79 -0.02 -13.46
CA VAL A 197 -21.47 0.55 -13.75
C VAL A 197 -21.55 2.08 -13.77
N ALA A 198 -22.52 2.65 -14.48
CA ALA A 198 -22.72 4.10 -14.54
C ALA A 198 -23.02 4.73 -13.16
N LEU A 199 -23.86 4.10 -12.34
CA LEU A 199 -24.18 4.57 -10.99
C LEU A 199 -22.97 4.52 -10.07
N ARG A 200 -22.15 3.46 -10.12
CA ARG A 200 -20.90 3.38 -9.34
C ARG A 200 -19.90 4.47 -9.76
N MET A 201 -19.82 4.77 -11.06
CA MET A 201 -18.97 5.84 -11.58
C MET A 201 -19.49 7.24 -11.20
N GLY A 202 -20.80 7.48 -11.23
CA GLY A 202 -21.42 8.77 -10.85
C GLY A 202 -21.32 9.07 -9.36
N SER A 203 -21.53 8.06 -8.52
CA SER A 203 -21.47 8.19 -7.05
C SER A 203 -20.07 8.50 -6.54
N ARG A 204 -19.03 8.12 -7.30
CA ARG A 204 -17.65 8.53 -7.07
C ARG A 204 -17.46 10.03 -7.30
N ALA A 205 -18.15 10.62 -8.27
CA ALA A 205 -18.13 12.06 -8.52
C ALA A 205 -18.90 12.83 -7.44
N ASP A 206 -20.03 12.29 -6.96
CA ASP A 206 -20.85 12.93 -5.93
C ASP A 206 -20.23 12.82 -4.53
N ALA A 207 -19.66 11.67 -4.16
CA ALA A 207 -18.89 11.53 -2.91
C ALA A 207 -17.65 12.46 -2.89
N ARG A 208 -17.05 12.71 -4.06
CA ARG A 208 -15.96 13.68 -4.26
C ARG A 208 -16.43 15.12 -4.08
N ALA A 209 -17.62 15.46 -4.58
CA ALA A 209 -18.23 16.78 -4.41
C ALA A 209 -18.70 17.04 -2.96
N ALA A 210 -19.28 16.04 -2.30
CA ALA A 210 -19.76 16.13 -0.92
C ALA A 210 -18.60 16.32 0.07
N ARG A 211 -17.48 15.59 -0.08
CA ARG A 211 -16.27 15.78 0.73
C ARG A 211 -15.64 17.17 0.53
N ALA A 212 -15.68 17.71 -0.71
CA ALA A 212 -15.23 19.07 -0.99
C ALA A 212 -16.14 20.17 -0.38
N GLY A 213 -17.43 19.87 -0.20
CA GLY A 213 -18.40 20.77 0.42
C GLY A 213 -18.37 20.78 1.95
N GLN A 214 -18.20 19.61 2.58
CA GLN A 214 -18.19 19.46 4.04
C GLN A 214 -16.94 20.09 4.70
N ALA A 215 -15.82 20.13 3.97
CA ALA A 215 -14.60 20.83 4.38
C ALA A 215 -14.75 22.36 4.50
N ARG A 216 -15.83 22.96 3.98
CA ARG A 216 -16.06 24.41 4.04
C ARG A 216 -16.96 24.87 5.19
N SER A 217 -17.66 23.97 5.89
CA SER A 217 -18.71 24.36 6.85
C SER A 217 -18.44 24.08 8.33
N SER A 218 -17.41 23.31 8.69
CA SER A 218 -17.09 23.01 10.10
C SER A 218 -15.83 23.76 10.54
N GLY A 219 -15.96 25.09 10.68
CA GLY A 219 -15.04 25.88 11.46
C GLY A 219 -15.58 26.01 12.88
N ASP A 220 -15.14 25.16 13.81
CA ASP A 220 -15.19 25.51 15.23
C ASP A 220 -14.11 24.80 16.05
N ALA A 221 -13.65 25.50 17.08
CA ALA A 221 -12.30 25.40 17.62
C ALA A 221 -12.07 24.30 18.68
N ARG A 222 -10.81 23.83 18.71
CA ARG A 222 -10.12 23.03 19.74
C ARG A 222 -10.46 21.53 19.82
N GLY A 223 -9.54 20.72 19.28
CA GLY A 223 -9.45 19.29 19.58
C GLY A 223 -8.41 18.60 18.72
N THR A 224 -7.28 18.22 19.33
CA THR A 224 -6.32 17.17 18.95
C THR A 224 -6.20 16.76 17.47
N ALA A 225 -5.05 17.08 16.88
CA ALA A 225 -4.59 16.55 15.61
C ALA A 225 -4.48 15.01 15.63
N SER A 226 -5.30 14.32 14.83
CA SER A 226 -5.03 12.97 14.31
C SER A 226 -6.10 12.57 13.29
N GLU A 227 -5.90 12.90 12.02
CA GLU A 227 -6.31 12.14 10.83
C GLU A 227 -5.68 12.85 9.62
N THR A 228 -4.55 12.35 9.14
CA THR A 228 -3.90 12.84 7.92
C THR A 228 -4.64 12.26 6.73
N ASP A 229 -5.46 13.08 6.05
CA ASP A 229 -5.89 12.82 4.67
C ASP A 229 -4.63 12.55 3.81
N ASP A 230 -4.48 11.36 3.26
CA ASP A 230 -3.42 11.05 2.29
C ASP A 230 -3.60 11.96 1.07
N PRO A 231 -2.68 12.92 0.84
CA PRO A 231 -2.87 13.91 -0.21
C PRO A 231 -2.67 13.31 -1.61
N TYR A 232 -2.14 12.09 -1.74
CA TYR A 232 -1.89 11.42 -3.02
C TYR A 232 -3.04 10.49 -3.44
N ALA A 233 -3.94 10.18 -2.51
CA ALA A 233 -5.03 9.24 -2.74
C ALA A 233 -5.94 9.70 -3.89
N GLY A 234 -6.09 8.84 -4.89
CA GLY A 234 -6.99 9.07 -6.03
C GLY A 234 -6.43 9.96 -7.14
N MET A 235 -5.16 10.39 -7.07
CA MET A 235 -4.46 10.97 -8.21
C MET A 235 -4.29 9.89 -9.30
N GLY A 236 -4.85 10.13 -10.49
CA GLY A 236 -4.88 9.16 -11.59
C GLY A 236 -3.55 9.02 -12.35
N ILE A 237 -2.45 8.76 -11.65
CA ILE A 237 -1.13 8.58 -12.28
C ILE A 237 -1.06 7.32 -13.16
N ASP A 238 -1.89 6.32 -12.86
CA ASP A 238 -2.00 5.05 -13.58
C ASP A 238 -2.58 5.21 -15.00
N ALA A 239 -3.35 6.28 -15.23
CA ALA A 239 -3.90 6.61 -16.54
C ALA A 239 -2.88 7.25 -17.50
N ILE A 240 -1.64 7.50 -17.06
CA ILE A 240 -0.60 8.15 -17.86
C ILE A 240 0.01 7.15 -18.83
N ASP A 241 -0.28 7.34 -20.13
CA ASP A 241 0.34 6.60 -21.23
C ASP A 241 1.68 7.24 -21.64
N ILE A 242 2.76 6.79 -21.00
CA ILE A 242 4.11 7.34 -21.20
C ILE A 242 4.59 7.19 -22.66
N ALA A 243 4.30 6.05 -23.28
CA ALA A 243 4.75 5.75 -24.64
C ALA A 243 4.12 6.73 -25.64
N ARG A 244 2.82 7.00 -25.48
CA ARG A 244 2.11 8.01 -26.27
C ARG A 244 2.67 9.41 -26.03
N LEU A 245 2.94 9.78 -24.78
CA LEU A 245 3.47 11.09 -24.44
C LEU A 245 4.88 11.33 -25.03
N VAL A 246 5.75 10.32 -24.96
CA VAL A 246 7.09 10.37 -25.58
C VAL A 246 7.00 10.46 -27.10
N ALA A 247 6.11 9.69 -27.73
CA ALA A 247 5.92 9.72 -29.19
C ALA A 247 5.44 11.09 -29.71
N GLN A 248 4.71 11.84 -28.88
CA GLN A 248 4.21 13.17 -29.21
C GLN A 248 5.24 14.30 -29.00
N LEU A 249 6.42 14.01 -28.43
CA LEU A 249 7.42 15.04 -28.19
C LEU A 249 8.04 15.57 -29.50
N PRO A 250 8.18 16.91 -29.62
CA PRO A 250 9.01 17.52 -30.66
C PRO A 250 10.45 16.99 -30.61
N ALA A 251 11.11 16.90 -31.77
CA ALA A 251 12.46 16.33 -31.87
C ALA A 251 13.48 16.96 -30.89
N HIS A 252 13.40 18.27 -30.67
CA HIS A 252 14.30 19.00 -29.78
C HIS A 252 14.03 18.75 -28.28
N GLU A 253 12.90 18.15 -27.92
CA GLU A 253 12.54 17.82 -26.53
C GLU A 253 12.75 16.33 -26.19
N ARG A 254 13.11 15.49 -27.17
CA ARG A 254 13.25 14.03 -26.97
C ARG A 254 14.38 13.65 -26.02
N SER A 255 15.33 14.55 -25.77
CA SER A 255 16.41 14.34 -24.79
C SER A 255 15.96 14.57 -23.35
N TYR A 256 14.89 15.35 -23.11
CA TYR A 256 14.43 15.67 -21.75
C TYR A 256 14.11 14.43 -20.88
N PRO A 257 13.34 13.42 -21.35
CA PRO A 257 13.04 12.25 -20.53
C PRO A 257 14.23 11.28 -20.39
N MET A 258 15.30 11.47 -21.15
CA MET A 258 16.47 10.60 -21.08
C MET A 258 17.34 10.97 -19.89
N LEU A 259 17.85 9.97 -19.17
CA LEU A 259 18.83 10.18 -18.11
C LEU A 259 20.23 10.28 -18.72
N GLU A 260 20.97 11.29 -18.32
CA GLU A 260 22.40 11.41 -18.64
C GLU A 260 23.19 10.65 -17.58
N ILE A 261 24.04 9.72 -18.00
CA ILE A 261 24.90 8.98 -17.07
C ILE A 261 25.95 9.93 -16.48
N PRO A 262 26.00 10.11 -15.15
CA PRO A 262 27.04 10.92 -14.54
C PRO A 262 28.37 10.13 -14.58
N PRO A 263 29.53 10.81 -14.66
CA PRO A 263 30.83 10.14 -14.80
C PRO A 263 31.14 9.12 -13.71
N TRP A 264 30.66 9.34 -12.48
CA TRP A 264 30.87 8.40 -11.37
C TRP A 264 30.07 7.10 -11.52
N ALA A 265 28.98 7.11 -12.29
CA ALA A 265 28.13 5.94 -12.50
C ALA A 265 28.66 5.06 -13.65
N GLU A 266 29.66 5.52 -14.41
CA GLU A 266 30.34 4.69 -15.41
C GLU A 266 31.03 3.51 -14.71
N GLY A 267 30.54 2.29 -14.98
CA GLY A 267 31.02 1.08 -14.32
C GLY A 267 30.44 0.80 -12.92
N ASP A 268 29.59 1.69 -12.37
CA ASP A 268 28.80 1.43 -11.16
C ASP A 268 27.62 0.49 -11.52
N PRO A 269 27.14 -0.38 -10.62
CA PRO A 269 25.97 -1.22 -10.90
C PRO A 269 24.70 -0.44 -11.28
N LEU A 270 24.60 0.84 -10.92
CA LEU A 270 23.53 1.74 -11.33
C LEU A 270 23.55 2.06 -12.83
N SER A 271 24.68 1.89 -13.54
CA SER A 271 24.80 2.11 -14.99
C SER A 271 23.69 1.41 -15.79
N GLY A 272 23.31 0.19 -15.39
CA GLY A 272 22.25 -0.55 -16.07
C GLY A 272 20.85 0.08 -15.96
N LEU A 273 20.61 1.03 -15.03
CA LEU A 273 19.39 1.83 -15.03
C LEU A 273 19.35 2.72 -16.29
N PHE A 274 20.46 3.35 -16.64
CA PHE A 274 20.55 4.25 -17.79
C PHE A 274 20.32 3.49 -19.11
N ASP A 275 20.82 2.26 -19.21
CA ASP A 275 20.54 1.35 -20.34
C ASP A 275 19.06 0.95 -20.44
N ALA A 276 18.34 0.92 -19.30
CA ALA A 276 16.92 0.55 -19.24
C ALA A 276 15.96 1.70 -19.54
N VAL A 277 16.42 2.96 -19.54
CA VAL A 277 15.57 4.14 -19.77
C VAL A 277 14.76 4.06 -21.08
N PRO A 278 15.32 3.66 -22.23
CA PRO A 278 14.53 3.52 -23.46
C PRO A 278 13.36 2.55 -23.32
N GLU A 279 13.56 1.43 -22.62
CA GLU A 279 12.50 0.44 -22.40
C GLU A 279 11.47 0.96 -21.38
N LEU A 280 11.90 1.64 -20.31
CA LEU A 280 11.02 2.27 -19.33
C LEU A 280 10.11 3.34 -19.97
N LEU A 281 10.64 4.13 -20.89
CA LEU A 281 9.87 5.14 -21.63
C LEU A 281 8.94 4.53 -22.69
N HIS A 282 9.24 3.31 -23.15
CA HIS A 282 8.46 2.63 -24.20
C HIS A 282 7.35 1.73 -23.65
N SER A 283 7.60 0.99 -22.57
CA SER A 283 6.66 0.01 -22.01
C SER A 283 6.41 0.16 -20.51
N GLY A 284 7.03 1.16 -19.87
CA GLY A 284 6.88 1.38 -18.44
C GLY A 284 5.45 1.76 -18.07
N ARG A 285 4.97 1.17 -16.98
CA ARG A 285 3.78 1.60 -16.26
C ARG A 285 4.16 2.68 -15.26
N VAL A 286 3.30 3.67 -15.11
CA VAL A 286 3.40 4.65 -14.03
C VAL A 286 2.81 4.06 -12.74
N VAL A 287 3.62 3.96 -11.69
CA VAL A 287 3.21 3.51 -10.35
C VAL A 287 3.74 4.46 -9.29
N TRP A 288 3.22 4.38 -8.07
CA TRP A 288 3.78 5.11 -6.93
C TRP A 288 5.04 4.42 -6.42
N GLY A 289 6.01 5.24 -6.01
CA GLY A 289 7.15 4.80 -5.23
C GLY A 289 7.38 5.72 -4.04
N GLN A 290 7.72 5.13 -2.91
CA GLN A 290 8.04 5.82 -1.68
C GLN A 290 9.54 5.79 -1.41
N VAL A 291 10.15 6.96 -1.36
CA VAL A 291 11.56 7.16 -1.00
C VAL A 291 11.78 6.71 0.44
N ILE A 292 12.73 5.80 0.62
CA ILE A 292 13.18 5.31 1.93
C ILE A 292 14.34 6.19 2.41
N GLN A 293 15.38 6.28 1.59
CA GLN A 293 16.63 6.98 1.85
C GLN A 293 17.07 7.72 0.59
N ILE A 294 17.67 8.89 0.77
CA ILE A 294 18.12 9.74 -0.34
C ILE A 294 19.37 10.49 0.08
N ASN A 295 20.23 10.80 -0.90
CA ASN A 295 21.32 11.73 -0.67
C ASN A 295 20.77 13.11 -0.29
N ASN A 296 21.23 13.67 0.83
CA ASN A 296 20.81 14.99 1.35
C ASN A 296 20.96 16.13 0.33
N LEU A 297 21.85 15.98 -0.67
CA LEU A 297 21.97 16.93 -1.77
C LEU A 297 20.63 17.12 -2.52
N MET A 298 19.79 16.09 -2.63
CA MET A 298 18.49 16.19 -3.30
C MET A 298 17.46 17.02 -2.53
N LEU A 299 17.69 17.28 -1.24
CA LEU A 299 16.81 18.08 -0.38
C LEU A 299 17.11 19.59 -0.47
N VAL A 300 18.23 19.95 -1.10
CA VAL A 300 18.67 21.33 -1.33
C VAL A 300 18.84 21.58 -2.82
N GLY A 301 18.89 22.84 -3.25
CA GLY A 301 19.16 23.19 -4.65
C GLY A 301 20.54 22.70 -5.11
N GLY A 302 20.67 22.41 -6.41
CA GLY A 302 21.91 21.91 -7.00
C GLY A 302 21.76 21.66 -8.50
N ARG A 303 22.86 21.24 -9.14
CA ARG A 303 22.90 20.95 -10.59
C ARG A 303 22.73 19.47 -10.88
N ASP A 304 23.42 18.62 -10.12
CA ASP A 304 23.50 17.20 -10.39
C ASP A 304 22.43 16.41 -9.62
N GLY A 305 21.90 15.36 -10.25
CA GLY A 305 21.07 14.36 -9.59
C GLY A 305 21.88 13.41 -8.71
N ALA A 306 21.20 12.59 -7.92
CA ALA A 306 21.85 11.64 -7.01
C ALA A 306 21.05 10.34 -6.88
N PRO A 307 21.71 9.23 -6.48
CA PRO A 307 21.01 7.99 -6.18
C PRO A 307 20.20 8.09 -4.88
N GLY A 308 19.15 7.27 -4.79
CA GLY A 308 18.41 6.99 -3.57
C GLY A 308 17.58 5.73 -3.67
N GLU A 309 17.03 5.30 -2.55
CA GLU A 309 16.32 4.05 -2.38
C GLU A 309 14.81 4.29 -2.37
N ILE A 310 14.09 3.51 -3.17
CA ILE A 310 12.63 3.56 -3.25
C ILE A 310 12.03 2.17 -3.01
N VAL A 311 10.90 2.12 -2.33
CA VAL A 311 10.00 0.95 -2.33
C VAL A 311 8.81 1.24 -3.23
N TYR A 312 8.42 0.25 -4.02
CA TYR A 312 7.28 0.35 -4.92
C TYR A 312 6.65 -1.01 -5.15
N ASP A 313 5.42 -0.97 -5.65
CA ASP A 313 4.68 -2.11 -6.15
C ASP A 313 4.74 -2.10 -7.68
N PRO A 314 5.39 -3.07 -8.35
CA PRO A 314 5.42 -3.15 -9.81
C PRO A 314 4.02 -3.21 -10.44
N SER A 315 3.02 -3.74 -9.71
CA SER A 315 1.64 -3.79 -10.19
C SER A 315 0.90 -2.47 -10.02
N GLY A 316 1.37 -1.59 -9.14
CA GLY A 316 0.74 -0.31 -8.79
C GLY A 316 -0.51 -0.44 -7.91
N GLN A 317 -0.72 -1.57 -7.24
CA GLN A 317 -1.92 -1.84 -6.45
C GLN A 317 -1.83 -1.34 -5.00
N THR A 318 -0.60 -1.22 -4.48
CA THR A 318 -0.36 -0.80 -3.09
C THR A 318 -0.68 0.68 -2.90
N SER A 319 -1.40 1.01 -1.82
CA SER A 319 -1.74 2.39 -1.50
C SER A 319 -0.50 3.21 -1.12
N THR A 320 -0.59 4.52 -1.27
CA THR A 320 0.47 5.47 -0.94
C THR A 320 0.77 5.49 0.56
N ASP A 321 -0.25 5.35 1.42
CA ASP A 321 -0.07 5.16 2.86
C ASP A 321 0.63 3.85 3.21
N ASP A 322 0.24 2.72 2.60
CA ASP A 322 0.89 1.43 2.86
C ASP A 322 2.36 1.46 2.41
N LEU A 323 2.66 2.07 1.26
CA LEU A 323 4.05 2.28 0.81
C LEU A 323 4.86 3.11 1.82
N LEU A 324 4.25 4.13 2.41
CA LEU A 324 4.86 4.95 3.46
C LEU A 324 5.12 4.16 4.74
N GLU A 325 4.17 3.33 5.18
CA GLU A 325 4.35 2.46 6.34
C GLU A 325 5.45 1.41 6.12
N VAL A 326 5.47 0.78 4.94
CA VAL A 326 6.52 -0.16 4.54
C VAL A 326 7.88 0.54 4.53
N ALA A 327 7.99 1.71 3.91
CA ALA A 327 9.25 2.45 3.89
C ALA A 327 9.76 2.78 5.30
N ARG A 328 8.86 3.16 6.22
CA ARG A 328 9.19 3.38 7.64
C ARG A 328 9.65 2.11 8.32
N ALA A 329 9.03 0.97 8.04
CA ALA A 329 9.44 -0.32 8.58
C ALA A 329 10.84 -0.73 8.07
N LEU A 330 11.08 -0.61 6.76
CA LEU A 330 12.38 -0.89 6.14
C LEU A 330 13.50 -0.01 6.71
N MET A 331 13.23 1.28 6.90
CA MET A 331 14.22 2.20 7.50
C MET A 331 14.58 1.81 8.94
N LYS A 332 13.64 1.26 9.73
CA LYS A 332 13.91 0.76 11.08
C LYS A 332 14.79 -0.50 11.08
N MET A 333 14.70 -1.34 10.04
CA MET A 333 15.48 -2.59 9.95
C MET A 333 16.99 -2.33 9.86
N ARG A 334 17.40 -1.21 9.25
CA ARG A 334 18.79 -0.76 9.18
C ARG A 334 19.50 -0.81 10.54
N GLY A 335 18.80 -0.46 11.63
CA GLY A 335 19.34 -0.48 13.00
C GLY A 335 19.40 -1.86 13.67
N ASN A 336 18.84 -2.91 13.06
CA ASN A 336 18.59 -4.20 13.69
C ASN A 336 19.38 -5.37 13.05
N ILE A 337 20.44 -5.10 12.28
CA ILE A 337 21.20 -6.12 11.54
C ILE A 337 21.67 -7.28 12.44
N ALA A 338 22.20 -6.99 13.63
CA ALA A 338 22.68 -8.03 14.54
C ALA A 338 21.55 -8.98 14.99
N SER A 339 20.37 -8.43 15.29
CA SER A 339 19.18 -9.22 15.65
C SER A 339 18.69 -10.05 14.47
N LEU A 340 18.67 -9.49 13.26
CA LEU A 340 18.26 -10.18 12.04
C LEU A 340 19.20 -11.34 11.69
N ARG A 341 20.53 -11.19 11.89
CA ARG A 341 21.50 -12.28 11.71
C ARG A 341 21.32 -13.42 12.71
N ALA A 342 20.84 -13.11 13.91
CA ALA A 342 20.60 -14.07 14.98
C ALA A 342 19.17 -14.66 14.99
N ALA A 343 18.30 -14.23 14.08
CA ALA A 343 16.90 -14.62 14.05
C ALA A 343 16.71 -16.12 13.80
N ASN A 344 15.73 -16.71 14.49
CA ASN A 344 15.32 -18.10 14.32
C ASN A 344 13.78 -18.17 14.33
N PRO A 345 13.11 -18.44 13.20
CA PRO A 345 13.70 -18.80 11.90
C PRO A 345 14.47 -17.65 11.24
N PRO A 346 15.43 -17.94 10.33
CA PRO A 346 16.16 -16.91 9.60
C PRO A 346 15.23 -16.04 8.72
N GLU A 347 15.51 -14.74 8.66
CA GLU A 347 14.79 -13.75 7.84
C GLU A 347 15.72 -13.16 6.75
N PRO A 348 16.06 -13.92 5.70
CA PRO A 348 17.11 -13.55 4.75
C PRO A 348 16.77 -12.28 3.94
N GLU A 349 15.50 -12.08 3.56
CA GLU A 349 15.06 -10.89 2.82
C GLU A 349 15.21 -9.62 3.66
N ALA A 350 14.77 -9.67 4.93
CA ALA A 350 14.88 -8.54 5.86
C ALA A 350 16.35 -8.22 6.17
N LEU A 351 17.18 -9.25 6.37
CA LEU A 351 18.61 -9.08 6.59
C LEU A 351 19.31 -8.43 5.39
N ALA A 352 19.05 -8.92 4.17
CA ALA A 352 19.67 -8.39 2.96
C ALA A 352 19.33 -6.90 2.76
N ILE A 353 18.07 -6.51 2.98
CA ILE A 353 17.66 -5.10 2.89
C ILE A 353 18.32 -4.26 3.99
N ALA A 354 18.36 -4.75 5.24
CA ALA A 354 18.99 -4.02 6.33
C ALA A 354 20.49 -3.77 6.06
N GLU A 355 21.21 -4.78 5.56
CA GLU A 355 22.62 -4.66 5.16
C GLU A 355 22.82 -3.71 3.98
N HIS A 356 21.91 -3.72 3.00
CA HIS A 356 21.92 -2.78 1.88
C HIS A 356 21.72 -1.33 2.35
N LEU A 357 20.69 -1.07 3.17
CA LEU A 357 20.37 0.29 3.65
C LEU A 357 21.44 0.87 4.59
N GLU A 358 22.23 0.03 5.26
CA GLU A 358 23.38 0.47 6.06
C GLU A 358 24.60 0.80 5.19
N ASN A 359 24.73 0.19 4.01
CA ASN A 359 25.86 0.38 3.11
C ASN A 359 25.51 1.25 1.89
N GLU A 360 25.75 2.56 2.01
CA GLU A 360 25.49 3.60 0.98
C GLU A 360 26.22 3.38 -0.37
N TYR A 361 27.18 2.44 -0.44
CA TYR A 361 27.91 2.11 -1.67
C TYR A 361 27.29 0.96 -2.48
N THR A 362 26.30 0.27 -1.91
CA THR A 362 25.61 -0.81 -2.62
C THR A 362 24.46 -0.28 -3.47
N ARG A 363 24.01 -1.06 -4.45
CA ARG A 363 22.85 -0.73 -5.31
C ARG A 363 21.86 -1.88 -5.26
N ALA A 364 20.61 -1.56 -4.95
CA ALA A 364 19.52 -2.52 -5.04
C ALA A 364 18.94 -2.53 -6.45
N VAL A 365 18.72 -3.72 -6.99
CA VAL A 365 18.01 -3.94 -8.25
C VAL A 365 16.88 -4.92 -7.96
N GLY A 366 15.70 -4.39 -7.65
CA GLY A 366 14.50 -5.20 -7.38
C GLY A 366 14.63 -6.19 -6.23
N MET A 367 15.18 -5.75 -5.08
CA MET A 367 15.22 -6.60 -3.89
C MET A 367 13.80 -6.84 -3.37
N PRO A 368 13.37 -8.10 -3.16
CA PRO A 368 12.04 -8.39 -2.66
C PRO A 368 11.90 -7.91 -1.22
N VAL A 369 10.83 -7.17 -0.96
CA VAL A 369 10.46 -6.76 0.40
C VAL A 369 9.82 -7.94 1.14
N PRO A 370 10.15 -8.16 2.43
CA PRO A 370 9.57 -9.24 3.23
C PRO A 370 8.04 -9.24 3.18
N ARG A 371 7.45 -10.41 2.88
CA ARG A 371 5.98 -10.59 2.82
C ARG A 371 5.25 -10.27 4.12
N GLY A 372 5.96 -10.23 5.25
CA GLY A 372 5.40 -9.79 6.54
C GLY A 372 5.10 -8.30 6.61
N LEU A 373 5.67 -7.48 5.71
CA LEU A 373 5.46 -6.03 5.68
C LEU A 373 4.36 -5.58 4.72
N SER A 374 4.03 -6.38 3.70
CA SER A 374 2.99 -6.05 2.75
C SER A 374 2.35 -7.31 2.16
N ARG A 375 1.05 -7.21 1.86
CA ARG A 375 0.30 -8.24 1.14
C ARG A 375 0.64 -8.25 -0.36
N HIS A 376 1.22 -7.17 -0.87
CA HIS A 376 1.67 -7.05 -2.25
C HIS A 376 3.14 -7.41 -2.40
N SER A 377 3.53 -7.82 -3.60
CA SER A 377 4.93 -8.15 -3.93
C SER A 377 5.70 -6.86 -4.19
N LEU A 378 6.15 -6.22 -3.11
CA LEU A 378 6.90 -4.97 -3.18
C LEU A 378 8.38 -5.22 -3.49
N LEU A 379 8.99 -4.27 -4.19
CA LEU A 379 10.41 -4.26 -4.51
C LEU A 379 11.08 -3.01 -3.95
N LEU A 380 12.32 -3.16 -3.48
CA LEU A 380 13.24 -2.08 -3.19
C LEU A 380 14.23 -1.94 -4.34
N SER A 381 14.46 -0.72 -4.82
CA SER A 381 15.47 -0.46 -5.87
C SER A 381 16.19 0.85 -5.65
N THR A 382 17.44 0.94 -6.10
CA THR A 382 18.17 2.20 -6.20
C THR A 382 17.78 2.90 -7.49
N VAL A 383 17.39 4.17 -7.38
CA VAL A 383 16.97 5.05 -8.48
C VAL A 383 17.92 6.23 -8.57
N TYR A 384 18.20 6.70 -9.78
CA TYR A 384 18.84 8.00 -9.99
C TYR A 384 17.78 9.11 -10.06
N PHE A 385 17.80 10.03 -9.10
CA PHE A 385 16.92 11.18 -9.06
C PHE A 385 17.51 12.32 -9.88
N ASP A 386 17.12 12.42 -11.15
CA ASP A 386 17.48 13.55 -12.00
C ASP A 386 16.67 14.79 -11.60
N ARG A 387 17.36 15.89 -11.31
CA ARG A 387 16.72 17.15 -10.90
C ARG A 387 15.80 17.72 -11.99
N ARG A 388 16.07 17.44 -13.27
CA ARG A 388 15.20 17.87 -14.39
C ARG A 388 13.82 17.22 -14.33
N HIS A 389 13.72 16.07 -13.66
CA HIS A 389 12.50 15.27 -13.52
C HIS A 389 11.75 15.57 -12.21
N ILE A 390 12.24 16.47 -11.36
CA ILE A 390 11.62 16.85 -10.09
C ILE A 390 11.15 18.32 -10.15
N PRO A 391 9.93 18.66 -9.70
CA PRO A 391 9.48 20.05 -9.71
C PRO A 391 10.39 20.95 -8.85
N GLY A 392 10.95 21.99 -9.48
CA GLY A 392 11.89 22.90 -8.84
C GLY A 392 13.27 22.30 -8.53
N GLY A 393 13.55 21.07 -9.01
CA GLY A 393 14.84 20.40 -8.83
C GLY A 393 15.17 20.01 -7.39
N ILE A 394 14.19 20.05 -6.47
CA ILE A 394 14.35 19.75 -5.05
C ILE A 394 13.31 18.71 -4.65
N LEU A 395 13.77 17.62 -4.02
CA LEU A 395 12.90 16.58 -3.50
C LEU A 395 12.22 17.09 -2.21
N ARG A 396 10.91 17.36 -2.30
CA ARG A 396 10.11 17.93 -1.19
C ARG A 396 9.32 16.88 -0.43
N SER A 397 8.81 15.88 -1.15
CA SER A 397 8.09 14.73 -0.64
C SER A 397 8.82 13.44 -1.01
N GLY A 398 8.64 12.41 -0.19
CA GLY A 398 9.13 11.07 -0.47
C GLY A 398 8.20 10.26 -1.38
N MET A 399 6.98 10.72 -1.64
CA MET A 399 6.07 10.04 -2.56
C MET A 399 6.26 10.56 -3.98
N VAL A 400 6.69 9.72 -4.91
CA VAL A 400 6.95 10.10 -6.30
C VAL A 400 6.35 9.09 -7.29
N PRO A 401 5.81 9.55 -8.43
CA PRO A 401 5.47 8.65 -9.52
C PRO A 401 6.75 8.13 -10.19
N ILE A 402 6.79 6.84 -10.49
CA ILE A 402 7.91 6.17 -11.14
C ILE A 402 7.44 5.35 -12.34
N LEU A 403 8.36 5.06 -13.25
CA LEU A 403 8.18 4.10 -14.33
C LEU A 403 8.77 2.75 -13.92
N ALA A 404 7.96 1.69 -14.03
CA ALA A 404 8.36 0.30 -13.83
C ALA A 404 7.95 -0.57 -15.01
N SER A 405 8.78 -1.55 -15.39
CA SER A 405 8.49 -2.48 -16.49
C SER A 405 8.89 -3.90 -16.15
N GLU A 406 8.06 -4.87 -16.52
CA GLU A 406 8.34 -6.31 -16.37
C GLU A 406 9.52 -6.76 -17.26
N LYS A 407 9.86 -5.99 -18.31
CA LYS A 407 10.98 -6.30 -19.20
C LYS A 407 12.35 -5.95 -18.61
N CYS A 408 12.39 -5.05 -17.63
CA CYS A 408 13.60 -4.65 -16.92
C CYS A 408 13.32 -4.60 -15.40
N PRO A 409 12.98 -5.76 -14.79
CA PRO A 409 12.52 -5.81 -13.40
C PRO A 409 13.59 -5.27 -12.45
N GLY A 410 13.15 -4.51 -11.44
CA GLY A 410 14.05 -3.89 -10.47
C GLY A 410 14.77 -2.63 -10.96
N ARG A 411 14.59 -2.24 -12.23
CA ARG A 411 15.08 -0.96 -12.76
C ARG A 411 13.90 -0.03 -12.93
N VAL A 412 13.94 1.09 -12.22
CA VAL A 412 12.87 2.07 -12.17
C VAL A 412 13.44 3.47 -12.26
N MET A 413 12.70 4.40 -12.84
CA MET A 413 13.08 5.81 -12.88
C MET A 413 11.92 6.68 -12.42
N VAL A 414 12.21 7.85 -11.84
CA VAL A 414 11.17 8.84 -11.54
C VAL A 414 10.50 9.26 -12.84
N LEU A 415 9.17 9.30 -12.86
CA LEU A 415 8.42 9.85 -13.98
C LEU A 415 8.82 11.32 -14.13
N PRO A 416 9.20 11.81 -15.32
CA PRO A 416 9.55 13.21 -15.48
C PRO A 416 8.41 14.17 -15.10
N SER A 417 8.71 15.16 -14.24
CA SER A 417 7.74 16.09 -13.64
C SER A 417 6.81 16.81 -14.60
N ARG A 418 7.21 16.97 -15.87
CA ARG A 418 6.35 17.57 -16.89
C ARG A 418 5.06 16.79 -17.15
N TRP A 419 5.02 15.51 -16.80
CA TRP A 419 3.86 14.62 -16.96
C TRP A 419 3.15 14.34 -15.64
N TRP A 420 3.55 14.99 -14.56
CA TRP A 420 2.86 14.84 -13.29
C TRP A 420 1.47 15.48 -13.37
N PRO A 421 0.46 14.85 -12.76
CA PRO A 421 -0.86 15.45 -12.60
C PRO A 421 -0.79 16.81 -11.91
N GLY A 422 -1.71 17.71 -12.28
CA GLY A 422 -1.73 19.07 -11.74
C GLY A 422 -1.97 19.13 -10.23
N ASP A 423 -2.82 18.26 -9.71
CA ASP A 423 -3.05 18.08 -8.26
C ASP A 423 -1.77 17.64 -7.53
N LEU A 424 -1.00 16.71 -8.11
CA LEU A 424 0.31 16.33 -7.56
C LEU A 424 1.27 17.52 -7.51
N LEU A 425 1.32 18.33 -8.57
CA LEU A 425 2.18 19.52 -8.62
C LEU A 425 1.77 20.56 -7.56
N GLU A 426 0.48 20.72 -7.26
CA GLU A 426 0.01 21.63 -6.21
C GLU A 426 0.41 21.12 -4.81
N VAL A 427 0.17 19.84 -4.52
CA VAL A 427 0.62 19.19 -3.27
C VAL A 427 2.14 19.34 -3.11
N TRP A 428 2.88 19.14 -4.20
CA TRP A 428 4.34 19.26 -4.20
C TRP A 428 4.82 20.67 -3.86
N LYS A 429 4.17 21.71 -4.40
CA LYS A 429 4.50 23.11 -4.12
C LYS A 429 4.15 23.50 -2.69
N SER A 430 3.04 23.01 -2.15
CA SER A 430 2.62 23.28 -0.76
C SER A 430 3.45 22.53 0.27
N THR A 431 4.18 21.49 -0.12
CA THR A 431 5.03 20.71 0.78
C THR A 431 6.33 21.47 1.11
N PRO A 432 6.63 21.74 2.40
CA PRO A 432 7.89 22.34 2.81
C PRO A 432 9.08 21.46 2.38
N PRO A 433 10.25 22.05 2.02
CA PRO A 433 11.43 21.26 1.68
C PRO A 433 11.79 20.27 2.79
N GLY A 434 12.00 19.00 2.43
CA GLY A 434 12.42 17.95 3.36
C GLY A 434 11.32 17.33 4.22
N HIS A 435 10.05 17.73 4.08
CA HIS A 435 8.94 17.11 4.83
C HIS A 435 8.56 15.76 4.21
N GLY A 436 8.91 14.65 4.86
CA GLY A 436 8.60 13.30 4.37
C GLY A 436 9.46 12.80 3.21
N ALA A 437 10.53 13.51 2.85
CA ALA A 437 11.49 13.11 1.80
C ALA A 437 12.42 11.93 2.18
N GLY A 438 12.20 11.35 3.37
CA GLY A 438 12.75 10.09 3.84
C GLY A 438 11.86 9.55 4.98
N ALA A 439 11.76 8.23 5.12
CA ALA A 439 10.88 7.60 6.11
C ALA A 439 11.35 7.74 7.58
N GLY A 440 12.51 8.37 7.80
CA GLY A 440 12.98 8.78 9.12
C GLY A 440 12.46 10.16 9.50
N ASN A 441 11.45 10.23 10.36
CA ASN A 441 11.01 11.50 10.93
C ASN A 441 12.15 12.07 11.80
N ALA A 442 12.74 13.18 11.36
CA ALA A 442 13.58 14.05 12.17
C ALA A 442 12.70 14.76 13.21
N GLY A 443 12.26 14.00 14.20
CA GLY A 443 11.32 14.43 15.22
C GLY A 443 11.56 13.77 16.57
N ASP A 444 12.78 13.33 16.87
CA ASP A 444 13.26 13.19 18.25
C ASP A 444 14.79 13.10 18.26
N ARG A 445 15.43 14.26 18.19
CA ARG A 445 16.71 14.58 18.81
C ARG A 445 16.99 16.03 18.47
N THR A 446 17.03 16.86 19.50
CA THR A 446 17.89 18.03 19.58
C THR A 446 19.34 17.55 19.43
N THR A 447 19.73 17.11 18.22
CA THR A 447 21.10 16.70 17.93
C THR A 447 21.87 17.99 17.78
N ARG A 448 22.58 18.35 18.86
CA ARG A 448 23.70 19.27 18.78
C ARG A 448 24.56 18.84 17.58
N PHE A 449 24.69 19.71 16.59
CA PHE A 449 25.65 19.53 15.52
C PHE A 449 27.05 19.46 16.15
N ILE A 450 27.61 18.26 16.23
CA ILE A 450 29.04 18.07 16.39
C ILE A 450 29.55 17.65 15.02
N VAL A 451 30.06 18.61 14.26
CA VAL A 451 30.91 18.29 13.11
C VAL A 451 32.19 17.69 13.68
N ARG A 452 32.31 16.35 13.65
CA ARG A 452 33.60 15.69 13.84
C ARG A 452 34.35 15.72 12.51
N ALA A 453 35.02 16.83 12.24
CA ALA A 453 36.11 16.85 11.27
C ALA A 453 37.33 16.19 11.94
N SER A 454 37.53 14.89 11.74
CA SER A 454 38.80 14.25 12.07
C SER A 454 39.79 14.53 10.95
N MET A 455 40.49 15.66 11.02
CA MET A 455 41.77 15.81 10.34
C MET A 455 42.87 15.32 11.28
N ILE A 456 43.47 14.18 10.97
CA ILE A 456 44.70 13.73 11.61
C ILE A 456 45.82 14.62 11.05
N PHE A 457 46.16 15.68 11.77
CA PHE A 457 47.47 16.29 11.63
C PHE A 457 48.45 15.54 12.52
N THR A 458 49.60 15.21 11.96
CA THR A 458 50.71 14.54 12.64
C THR A 458 51.33 15.49 13.67
N LEU A 459 50.63 15.78 14.76
CA LEU A 459 51.10 16.34 16.04
C LEU A 459 49.86 16.55 16.90
N GLY A 460 49.69 15.70 17.92
CA GLY A 460 48.43 15.52 18.65
C GLY A 460 47.93 16.76 19.38
N ALA A 461 46.85 17.35 18.89
CA ALA A 461 45.91 18.15 19.67
C ALA A 461 44.52 18.09 19.02
N THR A 462 43.48 17.85 19.81
CA THR A 462 42.07 17.88 19.36
C THR A 462 41.44 19.18 19.84
N VAL A 463 40.94 20.03 18.93
CA VAL A 463 40.18 21.23 19.30
C VAL A 463 38.69 20.96 19.12
N LYS A 464 37.89 21.21 20.16
CA LYS A 464 36.42 21.20 20.10
C LYS A 464 35.91 22.63 20.00
N LEU A 465 35.15 22.94 18.95
CA LEU A 465 34.41 24.18 18.79
C LEU A 465 32.91 23.89 18.83
N THR A 466 32.16 24.69 19.59
CA THR A 466 30.70 24.61 19.70
C THR A 466 30.14 25.94 19.19
N VAL A 467 29.23 25.93 18.21
CA VAL A 467 28.68 27.16 17.62
C VAL A 467 27.15 27.07 17.54
N GLY A 468 26.48 28.18 17.83
CA GLY A 468 25.02 28.33 17.81
C GLY A 468 24.42 28.57 16.41
N PRO A 469 23.07 28.68 16.33
CA PRO A 469 22.29 28.49 15.09
C PRO A 469 22.61 29.45 13.93
N ASP A 470 23.10 30.65 14.21
CA ASP A 470 23.30 31.70 13.19
C ASP A 470 24.75 31.80 12.65
N GLY A 471 25.62 30.84 12.99
CA GLY A 471 27.06 30.91 12.69
C GLY A 471 27.56 30.27 11.38
N LEU A 472 26.71 29.56 10.63
CA LEU A 472 27.17 28.66 9.54
C LEU A 472 27.70 29.39 8.29
N SER A 473 27.28 30.62 8.02
CA SER A 473 27.73 31.39 6.85
C SER A 473 29.18 31.91 6.98
N TRP A 474 29.64 32.19 8.22
CA TRP A 474 30.98 32.74 8.46
C TRP A 474 32.09 31.66 8.54
N ILE A 475 31.73 30.42 8.88
CA ILE A 475 32.69 29.33 9.13
C ILE A 475 33.27 28.76 7.82
N MET A 476 32.47 28.67 6.74
CA MET A 476 32.98 28.25 5.43
C MET A 476 33.96 29.28 4.85
N VAL A 477 33.71 30.57 5.06
CA VAL A 477 34.58 31.67 4.60
C VAL A 477 35.88 31.76 5.42
N MET A 478 35.83 31.46 6.73
CA MET A 478 37.04 31.36 7.55
C MET A 478 37.86 30.10 7.24
N LEU A 479 37.23 28.93 7.05
CA LEU A 479 37.94 27.69 6.76
C LEU A 479 38.57 27.71 5.36
N SER A 480 37.92 28.31 4.36
CA SER A 480 38.55 28.55 3.06
C SER A 480 39.73 29.52 3.17
N SER A 481 39.64 30.57 4.00
CA SER A 481 40.73 31.53 4.21
C SER A 481 41.91 30.93 4.96
N ILE A 482 41.67 30.06 5.94
CA ILE A 482 42.71 29.33 6.68
C ILE A 482 43.39 28.28 5.77
N LEU A 483 42.61 27.56 4.96
CA LEU A 483 43.16 26.57 4.02
C LEU A 483 44.01 27.24 2.93
N VAL A 484 43.55 28.37 2.38
CA VAL A 484 44.31 29.17 1.40
C VAL A 484 45.57 29.76 2.04
N THR A 485 45.51 30.24 3.28
CA THR A 485 46.69 30.77 3.99
C THR A 485 47.71 29.66 4.31
N ALA A 486 47.24 28.48 4.73
CA ALA A 486 48.10 27.33 5.02
C ALA A 486 48.77 26.76 3.75
N LEU A 487 48.03 26.65 2.63
CA LEU A 487 48.57 26.24 1.33
C LEU A 487 49.59 27.26 0.79
N THR A 488 49.33 28.56 0.97
CA THR A 488 50.27 29.62 0.56
C THR A 488 51.55 29.61 1.40
N PHE A 489 51.45 29.29 2.70
CA PHE A 489 52.61 29.19 3.60
C PHE A 489 53.45 27.92 3.35
N LEU A 490 52.81 26.80 2.98
CA LEU A 490 53.50 25.57 2.57
C LEU A 490 54.20 25.71 1.21
N ASN A 491 53.63 26.49 0.28
CA ASN A 491 54.25 26.71 -1.02
C ASN A 491 55.46 27.66 -0.96
N ARG A 492 55.47 28.62 -0.03
CA ARG A 492 56.63 29.52 0.24
C ARG A 492 57.81 28.87 0.97
N ARG A 493 57.66 27.65 1.49
CA ARG A 493 58.76 26.89 2.11
C ARG A 493 59.44 25.90 1.17
N LYS A 494 58.99 25.80 -0.09
CA LYS A 494 59.55 24.90 -1.13
C LYS A 494 60.25 25.64 -2.28
N THR A 495 60.43 26.95 -2.15
CA THR A 495 61.31 27.81 -2.96
C THR A 495 62.21 28.57 -2.00
#